data_AF-A0A131XWP7-F1
#
_entry.id   AF-A0A131XWP7-F1
#
_cell.length_a   1.000
_cell.length_b   1.000
_cell.length_c   1.000
_cell.angle_alpha   90.00
_cell.angle_beta   90.00
_cell.angle_gamma   90.00
#
_symmetry.space_group_name_H-M   'P 1'
#
loop_
_entity.id
_entity.type
_entity.pdbx_description
1 polymer ?
#
loop_
_entity_poly.entity_id
_entity_poly.type
_entity_poly.pdbx_seq_one_letter_code
_entity_poly.pdbx_strand_id
1 'polypeptide(L)'
;NDLTFRLDFLCPRPARFGRVSDAESFRSRYMGGDVVETTPEYTAKWNMTYRRGPLKPEHAGMKVRLTVNNEWKRVEVFNVIGVLKGSHEPDRYSMLGNHHDAWARGTIDPSSATAPMMEQAYVLGQLVKKGIWRPRRSIIFGVWAAEEIAIAGSGEWVEDKFLLLNHGAVGYVNVDNCPSGPSFVPYASPSLKNTFYTAAQLVPHGNQTLLEFWREFENVTAPALPNVRLTHGGADNNAFNFYAGIPAVALTFRPDPKKYSATYASYHTAYETVDLYERFLDKDYSGMKRCAQTQLVLTLYLSEAELLPYNMMDLGDALSIAYGKLVPAFKPYKDHTVDIGWLEKEINLFKTAASKWHKWLSKQKSFDMGTLRMVNDRMMLVERAFIKPEGLMGRPTIRHLAFAPQLANAYAGAGFPTVHDQLYYLARMTPNSPEVKQAWDVIRRNVNDAALAIRAARLLIDPHMII
;
A
#
# COMPACT_ATOMS: atom_id res chain seq x y z
N ASN A 1 -17.35 -18.70 -12.32
CA ASN A 1 -17.98 -17.98 -13.46
C ASN A 1 -18.61 -16.63 -13.07
N ASP A 2 -18.22 -16.01 -11.96
CA ASP A 2 -18.84 -14.76 -11.49
C ASP A 2 -17.89 -13.55 -11.71
N LEU A 3 -17.46 -13.36 -12.97
CA LEU A 3 -16.66 -12.20 -13.40
C LEU A 3 -17.49 -10.90 -13.43
N THR A 4 -18.80 -11.00 -13.18
CA THR A 4 -19.80 -9.92 -13.28
C THR A 4 -19.57 -8.80 -12.26
N PHE A 5 -19.11 -9.11 -11.04
CA PHE A 5 -19.00 -8.12 -9.97
C PHE A 5 -17.91 -7.06 -10.18
N ARG A 6 -16.86 -7.34 -10.97
CA ARG A 6 -15.77 -6.38 -11.23
C ARG A 6 -16.13 -5.36 -12.31
N LEU A 7 -17.09 -5.67 -13.18
CA LEU A 7 -17.50 -4.78 -14.29
C LEU A 7 -18.45 -3.67 -13.84
N ASP A 8 -19.13 -3.84 -12.71
CA ASP A 8 -20.05 -2.84 -12.15
C ASP A 8 -19.35 -1.55 -11.69
N PHE A 9 -18.01 -1.57 -11.57
CA PHE A 9 -17.18 -0.43 -11.16
C PHE A 9 -16.52 0.31 -12.34
N LEU A 10 -16.84 -0.06 -13.59
CA LEU A 10 -16.31 0.65 -14.76
C LEU A 10 -16.86 2.07 -14.84
N CYS A 11 -16.02 3.01 -15.30
CA CYS A 11 -16.43 4.40 -15.50
C CYS A 11 -17.61 4.45 -16.49
N PRO A 12 -18.80 4.92 -16.10
CA PRO A 12 -19.98 4.92 -16.96
C PRO A 12 -19.92 6.04 -18.03
N ARG A 13 -18.84 6.84 -18.04
CA ARG A 13 -18.67 7.98 -18.95
C ARG A 13 -17.35 7.85 -19.72
N PRO A 14 -17.32 8.24 -21.01
CA PRO A 14 -16.08 8.32 -21.77
C PRO A 14 -15.07 9.24 -21.08
N ALA A 15 -13.84 8.76 -20.94
CA ALA A 15 -12.72 9.52 -20.40
C ALA A 15 -11.52 9.44 -21.36
N ARG A 16 -10.72 10.50 -21.42
CA ARG A 16 -9.52 10.57 -22.26
C ARG A 16 -8.49 11.48 -21.62
N PHE A 17 -7.23 11.05 -21.61
CA PHE A 17 -6.10 11.90 -21.27
C PHE A 17 -5.76 12.85 -22.45
N GLY A 18 -5.45 14.09 -22.12
CA GLY A 18 -5.02 15.12 -23.08
C GLY A 18 -3.73 15.78 -22.62
N ARG A 19 -3.00 16.40 -23.55
CA ARG A 19 -1.81 17.17 -23.20
C ARG A 19 -2.21 18.42 -22.45
N VAL A 20 -1.36 18.86 -21.53
CA VAL A 20 -1.58 20.11 -20.80
C VAL A 20 -1.77 21.26 -21.78
N SER A 21 -0.89 21.39 -22.78
CA SER A 21 -0.97 22.45 -23.81
C SER A 21 -2.31 22.50 -24.56
N ASP A 22 -2.91 21.34 -24.86
CA ASP A 22 -4.23 21.28 -25.49
C ASP A 22 -5.31 21.81 -24.53
N ALA A 23 -5.21 21.48 -23.24
CA ALA A 23 -6.10 21.99 -22.20
C ALA A 23 -5.91 23.50 -21.94
N GLU A 24 -4.67 24.02 -21.97
CA GLU A 24 -4.40 25.45 -21.83
C GLU A 24 -4.99 26.25 -23.00
N SER A 25 -4.75 25.76 -24.22
CA SER A 25 -5.28 26.35 -25.44
C SER A 25 -6.80 26.33 -25.43
N PHE A 26 -7.42 25.23 -25.01
CA PHE A 26 -8.87 25.12 -24.91
C PHE A 26 -9.44 26.09 -23.86
N ARG A 27 -8.86 26.13 -22.66
CA ARG A 27 -9.34 26.98 -21.55
C ARG A 27 -9.21 28.47 -21.89
N SER A 28 -8.05 28.91 -22.36
CA SER A 28 -7.79 30.31 -22.69
C SER A 28 -8.70 30.82 -23.82
N ARG A 29 -8.93 29.98 -24.84
CA ARG A 29 -9.74 30.36 -26.01
C ARG A 29 -11.23 30.29 -25.73
N TYR A 30 -11.72 29.17 -25.19
CA TYR A 30 -13.16 28.87 -25.21
C TYR A 30 -13.87 29.03 -23.87
N MET A 31 -13.20 28.87 -22.73
CA MET A 31 -13.86 28.85 -21.42
C MET A 31 -14.15 30.27 -20.90
N GLY A 32 -15.40 30.51 -20.52
CA GLY A 32 -15.90 31.74 -19.88
C GLY A 32 -16.43 31.48 -18.48
N GLY A 33 -17.30 32.37 -18.00
CA GLY A 33 -17.90 32.30 -16.67
C GLY A 33 -16.94 32.66 -15.54
N ASP A 34 -17.35 32.32 -14.32
CA ASP A 34 -16.66 32.73 -13.10
C ASP A 34 -15.25 32.19 -13.03
N VAL A 35 -14.35 33.07 -12.59
CA VAL A 35 -13.00 32.65 -12.20
C VAL A 35 -13.13 31.70 -11.01
N VAL A 36 -12.37 30.62 -11.06
CA VAL A 36 -12.20 29.73 -9.93
C VAL A 36 -11.15 30.36 -9.04
N GLU A 37 -11.53 30.70 -7.82
CA GLU A 37 -10.54 31.01 -6.79
C GLU A 37 -9.71 29.77 -6.54
N THR A 38 -8.50 29.78 -7.06
CA THR A 38 -7.51 28.74 -6.84
C THR A 38 -6.58 29.21 -5.72
N THR A 39 -6.18 28.29 -4.83
CA THR A 39 -5.09 28.61 -3.91
C THR A 39 -3.83 28.93 -4.72
N PRO A 40 -2.89 29.74 -4.20
CA PRO A 40 -1.65 30.07 -4.91
C PRO A 40 -0.92 28.84 -5.47
N GLU A 41 -1.01 27.68 -4.81
CA GLU A 41 -0.44 26.41 -5.27
C GLU A 41 -1.03 25.88 -6.59
N TYR A 42 -2.30 26.15 -6.88
CA TYR A 42 -2.99 25.76 -8.11
C TYR A 42 -2.86 26.83 -9.22
N THR A 43 -2.81 28.12 -8.86
CA THR A 43 -2.68 29.24 -9.83
C THR A 43 -1.25 29.49 -10.27
N ALA A 44 -0.26 29.33 -9.38
CA ALA A 44 1.12 29.78 -9.63
C ALA A 44 1.92 28.92 -10.61
N LYS A 45 1.44 27.72 -10.96
CA LYS A 45 2.21 26.78 -11.82
C LYS A 45 1.93 26.94 -13.31
N TRP A 46 0.82 27.57 -13.68
CA TRP A 46 0.42 27.74 -15.08
C TRP A 46 -0.10 29.16 -15.27
N ASN A 47 0.43 29.89 -16.25
CA ASN A 47 0.07 31.29 -16.52
C ASN A 47 -1.32 31.38 -17.19
N MET A 48 -2.36 30.93 -16.50
CA MET A 48 -3.74 30.92 -16.98
C MET A 48 -4.75 31.24 -15.87
N THR A 49 -5.85 31.90 -16.26
CA THR A 49 -7.02 32.07 -15.40
C THR A 49 -7.93 30.85 -15.53
N TYR A 50 -8.19 30.16 -14.41
CA TYR A 50 -9.12 29.04 -14.37
C TYR A 50 -10.56 29.55 -14.34
N ARG A 51 -11.40 29.10 -15.28
CA ARG A 51 -12.82 29.44 -15.31
C ARG A 51 -13.71 28.20 -15.30
N ARG A 52 -14.86 28.30 -14.64
CA ARG A 52 -15.81 27.20 -14.42
C ARG A 52 -16.66 26.84 -15.64
N GLY A 53 -16.71 27.72 -16.63
CA GLY A 53 -17.70 27.63 -17.69
C GLY A 53 -18.96 28.44 -17.35
N PRO A 54 -19.92 28.57 -18.27
CA PRO A 54 -19.98 27.94 -19.60
C PRO A 54 -18.95 28.52 -20.59
N LEU A 55 -18.99 28.08 -21.86
CA LEU A 55 -18.17 28.71 -22.91
C LEU A 55 -18.42 30.22 -22.96
N LYS A 56 -17.43 30.97 -23.44
CA LYS A 56 -17.57 32.43 -23.61
C LYS A 56 -18.76 32.78 -24.50
N PRO A 57 -19.40 33.97 -24.33
CA PRO A 57 -20.57 34.36 -25.10
C PRO A 57 -20.40 34.27 -26.61
N GLU A 58 -19.22 34.62 -27.16
CA GLU A 58 -18.89 34.50 -28.58
C GLU A 58 -18.85 33.06 -29.11
N HIS A 59 -18.85 32.08 -28.21
CA HIS A 59 -18.89 30.64 -28.49
C HIS A 59 -20.19 30.00 -27.98
N ALA A 60 -21.20 30.80 -27.65
CA ALA A 60 -22.50 30.30 -27.23
C ALA A 60 -23.09 29.35 -28.30
N GLY A 61 -23.59 28.19 -27.85
CA GLY A 61 -24.13 27.15 -28.73
C GLY A 61 -23.11 26.17 -29.30
N MET A 62 -21.79 26.45 -29.19
CA MET A 62 -20.77 25.46 -29.53
C MET A 62 -20.80 24.29 -28.54
N LYS A 63 -20.46 23.09 -29.03
CA LYS A 63 -20.37 21.86 -28.23
C LYS A 63 -18.99 21.23 -28.38
N VAL A 64 -18.44 20.75 -27.28
CA VAL A 64 -17.23 19.92 -27.30
C VAL A 64 -17.65 18.48 -27.55
N ARG A 65 -17.08 17.85 -28.59
CA ARG A 65 -17.28 16.42 -28.87
C ARG A 65 -16.06 15.64 -28.38
N LEU A 66 -16.30 14.70 -27.47
CA LEU A 66 -15.32 13.71 -27.06
C LEU A 66 -15.66 12.38 -27.74
N THR A 67 -14.76 11.88 -28.58
CA THR A 67 -14.88 10.54 -29.20
C THR A 67 -13.85 9.62 -28.56
N VAL A 68 -14.31 8.51 -27.99
CA VAL A 68 -13.48 7.45 -27.39
C VAL A 68 -13.89 6.14 -28.03
N ASN A 69 -12.93 5.46 -28.65
CA ASN A 69 -13.16 4.22 -29.40
C ASN A 69 -12.40 3.04 -28.77
N ASN A 70 -12.27 3.04 -27.44
CA ASN A 70 -11.61 1.95 -26.72
C ASN A 70 -12.50 0.70 -26.78
N GLU A 71 -11.88 -0.47 -26.91
CA GLU A 71 -12.57 -1.76 -26.92
C GLU A 71 -12.22 -2.58 -25.68
N TRP A 72 -13.22 -3.30 -25.14
CA TRP A 72 -12.98 -4.30 -24.10
C TRP A 72 -12.62 -5.61 -24.76
N LYS A 73 -11.40 -6.08 -24.53
CA LYS A 73 -10.90 -7.33 -25.09
C LYS A 73 -10.39 -8.22 -23.97
N ARG A 74 -10.79 -9.50 -24.01
CA ARG A 74 -10.15 -10.52 -23.17
C ARG A 74 -8.76 -10.80 -23.73
N VAL A 75 -7.75 -10.66 -22.88
CA VAL A 75 -6.35 -10.90 -23.21
C VAL A 75 -5.77 -11.88 -22.18
N GLU A 76 -4.85 -12.72 -22.64
CA GLU A 76 -4.07 -13.57 -21.75
C GLU A 76 -2.85 -12.78 -21.27
N VAL A 77 -2.57 -12.87 -19.97
CA VAL A 77 -1.45 -12.20 -19.31
C VAL A 77 -0.74 -13.21 -18.42
N PHE A 78 0.57 -13.05 -18.24
CA PHE A 78 1.41 -14.09 -17.62
C PHE A 78 2.21 -13.53 -16.46
N ASN A 79 1.90 -14.01 -15.26
CA ASN A 79 2.78 -13.86 -14.11
C ASN A 79 3.97 -14.82 -14.24
N VAL A 80 5.15 -14.41 -13.79
CA VAL A 80 6.32 -15.31 -13.64
C VAL A 80 6.60 -15.50 -12.16
N ILE A 81 6.60 -16.75 -11.70
CA ILE A 81 6.82 -17.10 -10.30
C ILE A 81 8.12 -17.88 -10.16
N GLY A 82 9.10 -17.30 -9.46
CA GLY A 82 10.35 -17.96 -9.09
C GLY A 82 10.33 -18.38 -7.62
N VAL A 83 10.84 -19.57 -7.30
CA VAL A 83 10.88 -20.06 -5.91
C VAL A 83 12.27 -20.57 -5.53
N LEU A 84 12.84 -19.98 -4.48
CA LEU A 84 14.00 -20.52 -3.78
C LEU A 84 13.54 -21.22 -2.51
N LYS A 85 13.53 -22.56 -2.53
CA LYS A 85 13.04 -23.37 -1.40
C LYS A 85 13.92 -23.21 -0.16
N GLY A 86 13.28 -22.90 0.97
CA GLY A 86 13.91 -22.77 2.29
C GLY A 86 14.46 -24.08 2.83
N SER A 87 15.39 -23.98 3.78
CA SER A 87 16.08 -25.11 4.41
C SER A 87 15.40 -25.62 5.67
N HIS A 88 14.78 -24.74 6.47
CA HIS A 88 14.22 -25.08 7.79
C HIS A 88 12.69 -24.95 7.82
N GLU A 89 12.16 -23.91 7.18
CA GLU A 89 10.73 -23.63 7.11
C GLU A 89 10.31 -23.48 5.64
N PRO A 90 10.41 -24.54 4.81
CA PRO A 90 10.14 -24.45 3.37
C PRO A 90 8.68 -24.11 3.04
N ASP A 91 7.77 -24.27 4.00
CA ASP A 91 6.35 -23.94 3.93
C ASP A 91 6.02 -22.51 4.40
N ARG A 92 7.05 -21.69 4.68
CA ARG A 92 6.92 -20.27 4.98
C ARG A 92 7.53 -19.44 3.84
N TYR A 93 6.84 -18.37 3.44
CA TYR A 93 7.17 -17.61 2.22
C TYR A 93 7.51 -16.15 2.54
N SER A 94 8.77 -15.77 2.37
CA SER A 94 9.17 -14.37 2.21
C SER A 94 8.98 -14.01 0.74
N MET A 95 8.10 -13.06 0.46
CA MET A 95 7.73 -12.75 -0.92
C MET A 95 8.29 -11.41 -1.35
N LEU A 96 8.79 -11.36 -2.57
CA LEU A 96 9.25 -10.15 -3.23
C LEU A 96 8.58 -10.05 -4.60
N GLY A 97 7.90 -8.94 -4.88
CA GLY A 97 7.20 -8.77 -6.14
C GLY A 97 7.27 -7.37 -6.73
N ASN A 98 7.11 -7.36 -8.05
CA ASN A 98 7.09 -6.20 -8.93
C ASN A 98 6.36 -6.60 -10.22
N HIS A 99 5.62 -5.68 -10.86
CA HIS A 99 5.02 -5.95 -12.15
C HIS A 99 6.01 -5.78 -13.31
N HIS A 100 5.65 -6.26 -14.51
CA HIS A 100 6.48 -6.15 -15.71
C HIS A 100 5.78 -5.49 -16.89
N ASP A 101 4.45 -5.37 -16.86
CA ASP A 101 3.71 -4.59 -17.85
C ASP A 101 3.85 -3.09 -17.58
N ALA A 102 3.80 -2.31 -18.66
CA ALA A 102 3.90 -0.85 -18.61
C ALA A 102 2.99 -0.23 -19.66
N TRP A 103 2.54 1.02 -19.44
CA TRP A 103 1.76 1.77 -20.44
C TRP A 103 2.51 2.03 -21.75
N ALA A 104 3.82 2.24 -21.68
CA ALA A 104 4.64 2.58 -22.85
C ALA A 104 5.99 1.85 -22.79
N ARG A 105 7.07 2.56 -22.48
CA ARG A 105 8.42 1.98 -22.37
C ARG A 105 8.73 1.49 -20.96
N GLY A 106 8.10 2.09 -19.95
CA GLY A 106 8.17 1.68 -18.56
C GLY A 106 9.57 1.55 -17.97
N THR A 107 10.49 2.45 -18.34
CA THR A 107 11.87 2.40 -17.82
C THR A 107 11.90 2.58 -16.31
N ILE A 108 11.06 3.47 -15.76
CA ILE A 108 10.95 3.70 -14.33
C ILE A 108 9.88 2.76 -13.79
N ASP A 109 8.64 2.94 -14.24
CA ASP A 109 7.49 2.12 -13.87
C ASP A 109 7.23 1.05 -14.94
N PRO A 110 7.54 -0.25 -14.70
CA PRO A 110 8.15 -0.83 -13.49
C PRO A 110 9.62 -1.23 -13.62
N SER A 111 10.21 -1.11 -14.82
CA SER A 111 11.44 -1.85 -15.16
C SER A 111 12.64 -1.52 -14.25
N SER A 112 12.65 -0.33 -13.64
CA SER A 112 13.69 0.08 -12.69
C SER A 112 13.73 -0.78 -11.43
N ALA A 113 12.61 -1.40 -11.04
CA ALA A 113 12.52 -2.37 -9.96
C ALA A 113 12.61 -3.83 -10.46
N THR A 114 12.11 -4.13 -11.67
CA THR A 114 12.18 -5.48 -12.23
C THR A 114 13.62 -5.91 -12.47
N ALA A 115 14.44 -5.04 -13.05
CA ALA A 115 15.83 -5.32 -13.37
C ALA A 115 16.66 -5.75 -12.13
N PRO A 116 16.70 -4.98 -11.02
CA PRO A 116 17.41 -5.40 -9.82
C PRO A 116 16.78 -6.62 -9.14
N MET A 117 15.46 -6.82 -9.22
CA MET A 117 14.82 -8.04 -8.71
C MET A 117 15.32 -9.29 -9.42
N MET A 118 15.45 -9.23 -10.74
CA MET A 118 15.97 -10.34 -11.56
C MET A 118 17.44 -10.64 -11.24
N GLU A 119 18.27 -9.61 -11.05
CA GLU A 119 19.66 -9.77 -10.63
C GLU A 119 19.76 -10.41 -9.24
N GLN A 120 18.92 -9.99 -8.29
CA GLN A 120 18.86 -10.60 -6.96
C GLN A 120 18.47 -12.08 -7.04
N ALA A 121 17.45 -12.42 -7.82
CA ALA A 121 17.03 -13.81 -8.03
C ALA A 121 18.16 -14.66 -8.63
N TYR A 122 18.90 -14.11 -9.60
CA TYR A 122 20.08 -14.77 -10.19
C TYR A 122 21.18 -15.00 -9.15
N VAL A 123 21.63 -13.96 -8.46
CA VAL A 123 22.73 -14.05 -7.48
C VAL A 123 22.38 -15.01 -6.34
N LEU A 124 21.20 -14.87 -5.74
CA LEU A 124 20.75 -15.76 -4.66
C LEU A 124 20.62 -17.20 -5.15
N GLY A 125 20.11 -17.42 -6.36
CA GLY A 125 20.07 -18.74 -7.00
C GLY A 125 21.46 -19.35 -7.20
N GLN A 126 22.47 -18.56 -7.57
CA GLN A 126 23.85 -19.03 -7.69
C GLN A 126 24.46 -19.43 -6.34
N LEU A 127 24.20 -18.66 -5.28
CA LEU A 127 24.66 -19.00 -3.93
C LEU A 127 24.07 -20.34 -3.46
N VAL A 128 22.79 -20.57 -3.74
CA VAL A 128 22.10 -21.86 -3.47
C VAL A 128 22.71 -23.00 -4.28
N LYS A 129 22.91 -22.81 -5.59
CA LYS A 129 23.49 -23.84 -6.47
C LYS A 129 24.91 -24.24 -6.06
N LYS A 130 25.71 -23.28 -5.57
CA LYS A 130 27.08 -23.51 -5.09
C LYS A 130 27.13 -24.09 -3.67
N GLY A 131 26.00 -24.27 -2.99
CA GLY A 131 25.95 -24.76 -1.61
C GLY A 131 26.48 -23.77 -0.56
N ILE A 132 26.64 -22.50 -0.92
CA ILE A 132 27.19 -21.46 -0.03
C ILE A 132 26.12 -20.99 0.98
N TRP A 133 24.88 -20.87 0.52
CA TRP A 133 23.78 -20.36 1.34
C TRP A 133 22.45 -20.92 0.85
N ARG A 134 21.50 -21.12 1.77
CA ARG A 134 20.10 -21.43 1.47
C ARG A 134 19.24 -20.73 2.52
N PRO A 135 18.17 -20.02 2.13
CA PRO A 135 17.40 -19.26 3.09
C PRO A 135 16.71 -20.18 4.10
N ARG A 136 16.39 -19.66 5.29
CA ARG A 136 15.64 -20.42 6.30
C ARG A 136 14.23 -20.72 5.80
N ARG A 137 13.52 -19.68 5.35
CA ARG A 137 12.19 -19.75 4.70
C ARG A 137 12.31 -19.73 3.19
N SER A 138 11.29 -20.21 2.49
CA SER A 138 11.28 -20.10 1.03
C SER A 138 11.15 -18.63 0.60
N ILE A 139 11.89 -18.22 -0.42
CA ILE A 139 11.73 -16.92 -1.06
C ILE A 139 10.93 -17.11 -2.35
N ILE A 140 9.86 -16.35 -2.52
CA ILE A 140 9.06 -16.32 -3.75
C ILE A 140 9.25 -14.98 -4.44
N PHE A 141 9.71 -15.01 -5.69
CA PHE A 141 9.75 -13.86 -6.59
C PHE A 141 8.49 -13.87 -7.46
N GLY A 142 7.72 -12.79 -7.43
CA GLY A 142 6.54 -12.59 -8.26
C GLY A 142 6.76 -11.47 -9.26
N VAL A 143 6.77 -11.81 -10.56
CA VAL A 143 6.82 -10.83 -11.65
C VAL A 143 5.41 -10.73 -12.23
N TRP A 144 4.67 -9.69 -11.86
CA TRP A 144 3.22 -9.60 -12.06
C TRP A 144 2.87 -8.98 -13.42
N ALA A 145 1.83 -9.51 -14.06
CA ALA A 145 1.31 -8.92 -15.30
C ALA A 145 0.04 -8.11 -15.05
N ALA A 146 -0.27 -7.20 -15.97
CA ALA A 146 -1.49 -6.39 -15.94
C ALA A 146 -1.68 -5.63 -14.61
N GLU A 147 -0.61 -5.12 -14.01
CA GLU A 147 -0.72 -4.22 -12.86
C GLU A 147 -1.41 -2.91 -13.29
N GLU A 148 -0.96 -2.37 -14.42
CA GLU A 148 -1.47 -1.11 -14.98
C GLU A 148 -2.95 -1.21 -15.35
N ILE A 149 -3.41 -2.44 -15.56
CA ILE A 149 -4.80 -2.79 -15.80
C ILE A 149 -5.37 -3.45 -14.53
N ALA A 150 -5.55 -2.60 -13.50
CA ALA A 150 -6.28 -2.91 -12.28
C ALA A 150 -5.63 -3.96 -11.35
N ILE A 151 -4.30 -4.03 -11.30
CA ILE A 151 -3.56 -4.90 -10.38
C ILE A 151 -3.96 -6.36 -10.60
N ALA A 152 -4.23 -6.73 -11.86
CA ALA A 152 -4.93 -7.96 -12.19
C ALA A 152 -4.07 -9.19 -11.94
N GLY A 153 -2.81 -9.21 -12.37
CA GLY A 153 -1.96 -10.40 -12.25
C GLY A 153 -1.71 -10.81 -10.81
N SER A 154 -1.25 -9.89 -9.96
CA SER A 154 -1.05 -10.17 -8.53
C SER A 154 -2.37 -10.43 -7.81
N GLY A 155 -3.42 -9.68 -8.13
CA GLY A 155 -4.76 -9.86 -7.59
C GLY A 155 -5.32 -11.27 -7.82
N GLU A 156 -5.38 -11.71 -9.08
CA GLU A 156 -5.86 -13.06 -9.45
C GLU A 156 -5.00 -14.15 -8.83
N TRP A 157 -3.68 -13.96 -8.76
CA TRP A 157 -2.78 -14.94 -8.16
C TRP A 157 -2.99 -15.08 -6.65
N VAL A 158 -3.21 -13.97 -5.94
CA VAL A 158 -3.55 -13.99 -4.51
C VAL A 158 -4.91 -14.65 -4.27
N GLU A 159 -5.89 -14.42 -5.15
CA GLU A 159 -7.19 -15.09 -5.07
C GLU A 159 -7.07 -16.60 -5.27
N ASP A 160 -6.37 -17.04 -6.33
CA ASP A 160 -6.14 -18.46 -6.64
C ASP A 160 -5.30 -19.17 -5.57
N LYS A 161 -4.26 -18.50 -5.05
CA LYS A 161 -3.36 -19.05 -4.03
C LYS A 161 -3.72 -18.68 -2.61
N PHE A 162 -4.93 -18.17 -2.38
CA PHE A 162 -5.34 -17.64 -1.08
C PHE A 162 -5.05 -18.60 0.06
N LEU A 163 -5.41 -19.89 -0.04
CA LEU A 163 -5.16 -20.87 1.03
C LEU A 163 -3.66 -21.06 1.31
N LEU A 164 -2.85 -21.18 0.26
CA LEU A 164 -1.40 -21.36 0.38
C LEU A 164 -0.75 -20.15 1.08
N LEU A 165 -1.09 -18.95 0.61
CA LEU A 165 -0.59 -17.69 1.16
C LEU A 165 -1.14 -17.44 2.57
N ASN A 166 -2.39 -17.85 2.82
CA ASN A 166 -3.03 -17.69 4.10
C ASN A 166 -2.33 -18.49 5.21
N HIS A 167 -1.72 -19.62 4.85
CA HIS A 167 -0.96 -20.44 5.79
C HIS A 167 0.53 -20.10 5.85
N GLY A 168 1.16 -19.80 4.70
CA GLY A 168 2.62 -19.75 4.61
C GLY A 168 3.25 -18.37 4.48
N ALA A 169 2.54 -17.36 3.94
CA ALA A 169 3.18 -16.08 3.65
C ALA A 169 3.53 -15.32 4.94
N VAL A 170 4.82 -15.03 5.15
CA VAL A 170 5.32 -14.29 6.32
C VAL A 170 5.43 -12.80 6.05
N GLY A 171 5.29 -12.37 4.81
CA GLY A 171 5.26 -10.97 4.43
C GLY A 171 5.49 -10.80 2.94
N TYR A 172 5.06 -9.65 2.43
CA TYR A 172 5.25 -9.27 1.03
C TYR A 172 6.06 -7.98 0.91
N VAL A 173 7.13 -8.01 0.13
CA VAL A 173 7.94 -6.85 -0.23
C VAL A 173 7.52 -6.42 -1.62
N ASN A 174 6.89 -5.26 -1.73
CA ASN A 174 6.53 -4.63 -2.98
C ASN A 174 7.58 -3.61 -3.37
N VAL A 175 8.03 -3.67 -4.62
CA VAL A 175 8.81 -2.60 -5.24
C VAL A 175 8.19 -2.36 -6.60
N ASP A 176 7.55 -1.21 -6.78
CA ASP A 176 6.81 -0.87 -8.01
C ASP A 176 7.77 -0.18 -9.00
N ASN A 177 8.22 1.02 -8.67
CA ASN A 177 9.29 1.71 -9.37
C ASN A 177 10.38 2.15 -8.40
N CYS A 178 11.64 2.06 -8.84
CA CYS A 178 12.75 2.41 -7.98
C CYS A 178 14.12 2.61 -8.67
N PRO A 179 14.76 3.79 -8.52
CA PRO A 179 14.25 5.08 -8.05
C PRO A 179 13.54 5.90 -9.14
N SER A 180 12.53 6.65 -8.74
CA SER A 180 11.97 7.79 -9.50
C SER A 180 12.41 9.16 -8.95
N GLY A 181 13.18 9.18 -7.86
CA GLY A 181 13.82 10.36 -7.28
C GLY A 181 14.63 10.03 -6.01
N PRO A 182 15.24 11.01 -5.34
CA PRO A 182 16.20 10.76 -4.26
C PRO A 182 15.58 10.48 -2.89
N SER A 183 14.32 10.84 -2.67
CA SER A 183 13.69 10.80 -1.34
C SER A 183 13.18 9.41 -1.02
N PHE A 184 13.62 8.85 0.11
CA PHE A 184 13.15 7.57 0.61
C PHE A 184 11.80 7.71 1.33
N VAL A 185 10.74 7.09 0.79
CA VAL A 185 9.37 7.26 1.29
C VAL A 185 8.72 5.89 1.53
N PRO A 186 9.11 5.17 2.60
CA PRO A 186 8.63 3.80 2.83
C PRO A 186 7.16 3.74 3.28
N TYR A 187 6.46 2.68 2.85
CA TYR A 187 5.12 2.32 3.31
C TYR A 187 5.11 0.92 3.91
N ALA A 188 4.47 0.71 5.06
CA ALA A 188 4.38 -0.61 5.70
C ALA A 188 3.00 -0.87 6.30
N SER A 189 2.61 -2.14 6.31
CA SER A 189 1.76 -2.67 7.36
C SER A 189 2.37 -2.31 8.72
N PRO A 190 1.60 -1.79 9.69
CA PRO A 190 2.15 -1.34 10.97
C PRO A 190 3.04 -2.37 11.67
N SER A 191 2.69 -3.66 11.60
CA SER A 191 3.48 -4.73 12.23
C SER A 191 4.88 -4.89 11.64
N LEU A 192 5.11 -4.50 10.38
CA LEU A 192 6.40 -4.60 9.70
C LEU A 192 7.17 -3.28 9.64
N LYS A 193 6.65 -2.21 10.25
CA LYS A 193 7.25 -0.87 10.23
C LYS A 193 8.76 -0.88 10.54
N ASN A 194 9.19 -1.63 11.55
CA ASN A 194 10.60 -1.66 11.97
C ASN A 194 11.55 -2.29 10.98
N THR A 195 11.06 -3.10 10.05
CA THR A 195 11.91 -3.72 9.02
C THR A 195 12.62 -2.66 8.16
N PHE A 196 11.98 -1.50 7.93
CA PHE A 196 12.61 -0.38 7.22
C PHE A 196 13.73 0.29 8.00
N TYR A 197 13.63 0.40 9.32
CA TYR A 197 14.72 0.96 10.12
C TYR A 197 15.94 0.04 10.11
N THR A 198 15.73 -1.27 10.23
CA THR A 198 16.79 -2.26 10.08
C THR A 198 17.42 -2.19 8.69
N ALA A 199 16.60 -2.17 7.63
CA ALA A 199 17.10 -2.08 6.26
C ALA A 199 17.87 -0.78 6.01
N ALA A 200 17.31 0.37 6.40
CA ALA A 200 17.93 1.67 6.21
C ALA A 200 19.23 1.85 7.00
N GLN A 201 19.38 1.17 8.15
CA GLN A 201 20.62 1.17 8.93
C GLN A 201 21.74 0.36 8.25
N LEU A 202 21.39 -0.67 7.48
CA LEU A 202 22.35 -1.56 6.80
C LEU A 202 22.74 -1.07 5.40
N VAL A 203 21.90 -0.25 4.77
CA VAL A 203 22.09 0.18 3.38
C VAL A 203 22.90 1.49 3.32
N PRO A 204 24.02 1.53 2.56
CA PRO A 204 24.80 2.75 2.40
C PRO A 204 24.10 3.85 1.58
N HIS A 205 24.36 5.11 1.97
CA HIS A 205 24.00 6.32 1.26
C HIS A 205 25.18 7.31 1.28
N GLY A 206 26.05 7.24 0.26
CA GLY A 206 27.28 8.03 0.25
C GLY A 206 28.19 7.63 1.42
N ASN A 207 28.58 8.58 2.26
CA ASN A 207 29.41 8.35 3.45
C ASN A 207 28.61 8.03 4.72
N GLN A 208 27.28 7.93 4.61
CA GLN A 208 26.39 7.64 5.73
C GLN A 208 25.47 6.45 5.42
N THR A 209 24.63 6.06 6.35
CA THR A 209 23.57 5.07 6.15
C THR A 209 22.32 5.72 5.53
N LEU A 210 21.47 4.91 4.90
CA LEU A 210 20.18 5.38 4.40
C LEU A 210 19.30 5.91 5.56
N LEU A 211 19.42 5.38 6.77
CA LEU A 211 18.68 5.87 7.94
C LEU A 211 19.11 7.28 8.37
N GLU A 212 20.42 7.57 8.35
CA GLU A 212 20.94 8.91 8.65
C GLU A 212 20.49 9.92 7.61
N PHE A 213 20.64 9.59 6.31
CA PHE A 213 20.10 10.40 5.23
C PHE A 213 18.59 10.65 5.38
N TRP A 214 17.83 9.60 5.70
CA TRP A 214 16.38 9.71 5.83
C TRP A 214 15.96 10.61 7.01
N ARG A 215 16.69 10.53 8.13
CA ARG A 215 16.53 11.44 9.27
C ARG A 215 16.81 12.89 8.88
N GLU A 216 17.92 13.15 8.21
CA GLU A 216 18.28 14.48 7.71
C GLU A 216 17.21 15.04 6.77
N PHE A 217 16.77 14.22 5.81
CA PHE A 217 15.74 14.60 4.83
C PHE A 217 14.39 14.93 5.49
N GLU A 218 14.02 14.21 6.55
CA GLU A 218 12.78 14.43 7.28
C GLU A 218 12.90 15.44 8.43
N ASN A 219 14.08 16.04 8.66
CA ASN A 219 14.39 16.90 9.80
C ASN A 219 14.10 16.21 11.15
N VAL A 220 14.53 14.96 11.31
CA VAL A 220 14.32 14.14 12.51
C VAL A 220 15.66 13.86 13.20
N THR A 221 15.80 14.30 14.45
CA THR A 221 17.02 14.09 15.25
C THR A 221 16.97 12.77 16.02
N ALA A 222 18.10 12.04 16.07
CA ALA A 222 18.22 10.85 16.91
C ALA A 222 17.97 11.17 18.41
N PRO A 223 17.36 10.26 19.20
CA PRO A 223 17.03 8.86 18.88
C PRO A 223 15.70 8.68 18.13
N ALA A 224 14.98 9.75 17.80
CA ALA A 224 13.71 9.64 17.08
C ALA A 224 13.91 8.99 15.69
N LEU A 225 12.85 8.34 15.22
CA LEU A 225 12.83 7.63 13.95
C LEU A 225 11.87 8.34 12.98
N PRO A 226 12.27 8.51 11.71
CA PRO A 226 11.42 9.13 10.70
C PRO A 226 10.19 8.25 10.40
N ASN A 227 9.14 8.88 9.88
CA ASN A 227 7.82 8.24 9.78
C ASN A 227 7.72 7.26 8.60
N VAL A 228 7.36 6.01 8.88
CA VAL A 228 6.90 5.05 7.86
C VAL A 228 5.41 5.25 7.63
N ARG A 229 4.99 5.33 6.37
CA ARG A 229 3.59 5.56 5.99
C ARG A 229 2.81 4.24 5.99
N LEU A 230 1.48 4.30 6.07
CA LEU A 230 0.62 3.12 5.90
C LEU A 230 0.60 2.68 4.44
N THR A 231 0.64 1.38 4.18
CA THR A 231 0.40 0.83 2.83
C THR A 231 -0.94 1.31 2.27
N HIS A 232 -1.01 1.35 0.93
CA HIS A 232 -2.20 1.74 0.17
C HIS A 232 -2.41 0.75 -0.99
N GLY A 233 -3.45 0.96 -1.80
CA GLY A 233 -3.93 -0.05 -2.76
C GLY A 233 -3.58 0.27 -4.21
N GLY A 234 -2.48 1.00 -4.43
CA GLY A 234 -2.11 1.52 -5.73
C GLY A 234 -0.93 0.80 -6.37
N ALA A 235 -0.66 -0.44 -5.93
CA ALA A 235 0.38 -1.33 -6.43
C ALA A 235 0.04 -2.78 -6.03
N ASP A 236 0.86 -3.76 -6.45
CA ASP A 236 0.61 -5.20 -6.25
C ASP A 236 0.42 -5.64 -4.79
N ASN A 237 0.90 -4.88 -3.81
CA ASN A 237 0.65 -5.19 -2.39
C ASN A 237 -0.84 -5.16 -2.00
N ASN A 238 -1.71 -4.57 -2.83
CA ASN A 238 -3.13 -4.39 -2.57
C ASN A 238 -3.83 -5.69 -2.16
N ALA A 239 -3.72 -6.75 -2.96
CA ALA A 239 -4.37 -8.02 -2.66
C ALA A 239 -3.70 -8.74 -1.46
N PHE A 240 -2.38 -8.66 -1.33
CA PHE A 240 -1.68 -9.24 -0.17
C PHE A 240 -2.15 -8.62 1.13
N ASN A 241 -2.14 -7.29 1.24
CA ASN A 241 -2.56 -6.58 2.43
C ASN A 241 -4.05 -6.73 2.69
N PHE A 242 -4.86 -6.33 1.71
CA PHE A 242 -6.25 -6.00 1.98
C PHE A 242 -7.21 -7.12 1.63
N TYR A 243 -6.83 -8.08 0.78
CA TYR A 243 -7.62 -9.28 0.51
C TYR A 243 -7.20 -10.43 1.42
N ALA A 244 -5.88 -10.69 1.52
CA ALA A 244 -5.33 -11.87 2.19
C ALA A 244 -4.85 -11.66 3.64
N GLY A 245 -4.72 -10.41 4.10
CA GLY A 245 -4.26 -10.11 5.47
C GLY A 245 -2.79 -10.46 5.69
N ILE A 246 -1.99 -10.43 4.62
CA ILE A 246 -0.55 -10.65 4.66
C ILE A 246 0.09 -9.27 4.84
N PRO A 247 0.90 -9.09 5.90
CA PRO A 247 1.56 -7.82 6.10
C PRO A 247 2.56 -7.55 4.98
N ALA A 248 2.62 -6.30 4.53
CA ALA A 248 3.49 -5.94 3.42
C ALA A 248 4.29 -4.67 3.70
N VAL A 249 5.39 -4.53 2.98
CA VAL A 249 6.16 -3.29 2.87
C VAL A 249 6.21 -2.88 1.41
N ALA A 250 6.09 -1.59 1.12
CA ALA A 250 6.27 -1.04 -0.21
C ALA A 250 7.41 -0.02 -0.19
N LEU A 251 8.44 -0.32 -0.97
CA LEU A 251 9.65 0.47 -1.12
C LEU A 251 9.46 1.47 -2.24
N THR A 252 9.75 2.75 -1.99
CA THR A 252 9.84 3.74 -3.05
C THR A 252 10.92 4.79 -2.74
N PHE A 253 11.60 5.19 -3.81
CA PHE A 253 12.47 6.36 -3.85
C PHE A 253 11.87 7.30 -4.89
N ARG A 254 11.44 8.49 -4.47
CA ARG A 254 10.67 9.41 -5.32
C ARG A 254 11.10 10.86 -5.10
N PRO A 255 10.67 11.84 -5.93
CA PRO A 255 10.86 13.25 -5.68
C PRO A 255 10.26 13.67 -4.32
N ASP A 256 10.81 14.74 -3.74
CA ASP A 256 10.40 15.23 -2.42
C ASP A 256 8.88 15.52 -2.39
N PRO A 257 8.09 14.76 -1.62
CA PRO A 257 6.65 14.96 -1.54
C PRO A 257 6.25 16.26 -0.83
N LYS A 258 7.18 16.94 -0.14
CA LYS A 258 6.97 18.30 0.42
C LYS A 258 7.06 19.37 -0.67
N LYS A 259 7.76 19.09 -1.78
CA LYS A 259 7.98 20.02 -2.89
C LYS A 259 7.09 19.72 -4.10
N TYR A 260 6.82 18.45 -4.36
CA TYR A 260 6.10 17.98 -5.53
C TYR A 260 4.94 17.07 -5.15
N SER A 261 3.79 17.30 -5.78
CA SER A 261 2.59 16.46 -5.60
C SER A 261 2.55 15.25 -6.55
N ALA A 262 3.28 15.31 -7.66
CA ALA A 262 3.35 14.24 -8.66
C ALA A 262 4.41 13.19 -8.27
N THR A 263 4.20 11.94 -8.68
CA THR A 263 5.18 10.85 -8.48
C THR A 263 6.48 11.15 -9.20
N TYR A 264 6.45 11.46 -10.50
CA TYR A 264 7.55 12.02 -11.28
C TYR A 264 7.01 12.52 -12.62
N ALA A 265 7.79 13.34 -13.34
CA ALA A 265 7.27 14.10 -14.49
C ALA A 265 6.85 13.23 -15.69
N SER A 266 7.55 12.12 -15.93
CA SER A 266 7.31 11.23 -17.08
C SER A 266 6.32 10.09 -16.79
N TYR A 267 5.74 10.02 -15.58
CA TYR A 267 4.85 8.93 -15.13
C TYR A 267 3.78 8.59 -16.18
N HIS A 268 3.76 7.32 -16.61
CA HIS A 268 2.80 6.76 -17.59
C HIS A 268 2.82 7.45 -18.96
N THR A 269 3.95 8.05 -19.33
CA THR A 269 4.12 8.67 -20.65
C THR A 269 5.11 7.90 -21.53
N ALA A 270 5.06 8.17 -22.84
CA ALA A 270 6.07 7.65 -23.78
C ALA A 270 7.49 8.19 -23.54
N TYR A 271 7.66 9.18 -22.64
CA TYR A 271 8.95 9.77 -22.28
C TYR A 271 9.68 8.99 -21.18
N GLU A 272 9.09 7.92 -20.63
CA GLU A 272 9.81 7.00 -19.73
C GLU A 272 10.85 6.16 -20.47
N THR A 273 11.95 6.79 -20.85
CA THR A 273 13.06 6.17 -21.59
C THR A 273 14.28 5.94 -20.68
N VAL A 274 15.08 4.94 -21.03
CA VAL A 274 16.44 4.73 -20.45
C VAL A 274 17.25 6.02 -20.52
N ASP A 275 17.14 6.73 -21.64
CA ASP A 275 17.80 8.00 -21.85
C ASP A 275 17.39 9.10 -20.84
N LEU A 276 16.10 9.24 -20.53
CA LEU A 276 15.63 10.17 -19.49
C LEU A 276 16.16 9.74 -18.11
N TYR A 277 16.11 8.44 -17.85
CA TYR A 277 16.56 7.85 -16.59
C TYR A 277 18.05 8.13 -16.33
N GLU A 278 18.91 7.79 -17.29
CA GLU A 278 20.36 7.96 -17.18
C GLU A 278 20.81 9.42 -17.21
N ARG A 279 20.08 10.31 -17.88
CA ARG A 279 20.47 11.74 -17.92
C ARG A 279 20.03 12.51 -16.68
N PHE A 280 18.83 12.23 -16.17
CA PHE A 280 18.15 13.13 -15.22
C PHE A 280 17.81 12.50 -13.88
N LEU A 281 17.69 11.18 -13.78
CA LEU A 281 17.28 10.51 -12.54
C LEU A 281 18.44 9.83 -11.82
N ASP A 282 19.19 8.98 -12.51
CA ASP A 282 20.16 8.09 -11.86
C ASP A 282 21.32 7.73 -12.81
N LYS A 283 22.16 8.72 -13.11
CA LYS A 283 23.23 8.64 -14.11
C LYS A 283 24.26 7.54 -13.88
N ASP A 284 24.55 7.23 -12.63
CA ASP A 284 25.54 6.24 -12.24
C ASP A 284 24.91 4.96 -11.66
N TYR A 285 23.59 4.83 -11.76
CA TYR A 285 22.81 3.73 -11.17
C TYR A 285 22.98 3.57 -9.65
N SER A 286 23.50 4.59 -8.95
CA SER A 286 23.72 4.53 -7.50
C SER A 286 22.40 4.47 -6.73
N GLY A 287 21.35 5.13 -7.24
CA GLY A 287 20.00 5.07 -6.68
C GLY A 287 19.37 3.70 -6.88
N MET A 288 19.46 3.13 -8.09
CA MET A 288 18.99 1.77 -8.41
C MET A 288 19.70 0.74 -7.54
N LYS A 289 21.03 0.85 -7.40
CA LYS A 289 21.81 -0.02 -6.51
C LYS A 289 21.32 0.08 -5.07
N ARG A 290 21.11 1.29 -4.55
CA ARG A 290 20.61 1.50 -3.18
C ARG A 290 19.23 0.89 -2.97
N CYS A 291 18.36 1.05 -3.97
CA CYS A 291 17.05 0.43 -3.94
C CYS A 291 17.14 -1.09 -3.93
N ALA A 292 17.93 -1.67 -4.83
CA ALA A 292 18.18 -3.10 -4.90
C ALA A 292 18.69 -3.67 -3.56
N GLN A 293 19.62 -2.96 -2.91
CA GLN A 293 20.12 -3.35 -1.59
C GLN A 293 19.02 -3.30 -0.53
N THR A 294 18.16 -2.28 -0.56
CA THR A 294 17.06 -2.14 0.41
C THR A 294 16.00 -3.23 0.21
N GLN A 295 15.59 -3.49 -1.04
CA GLN A 295 14.71 -4.58 -1.44
C GLN A 295 15.24 -5.94 -0.96
N LEU A 296 16.53 -6.20 -1.20
CA LEU A 296 17.18 -7.45 -0.81
C LEU A 296 17.21 -7.61 0.71
N VAL A 297 17.58 -6.58 1.46
CA VAL A 297 17.62 -6.63 2.93
C VAL A 297 16.24 -6.88 3.52
N LEU A 298 15.19 -6.22 3.01
CA LEU A 298 13.82 -6.47 3.47
C LEU A 298 13.39 -7.93 3.22
N THR A 299 13.69 -8.45 2.03
CA THR A 299 13.35 -9.82 1.62
C THR A 299 14.10 -10.86 2.46
N LEU A 300 15.40 -10.65 2.66
CA LEU A 300 16.25 -11.54 3.47
C LEU A 300 15.91 -11.45 4.96
N TYR A 301 15.54 -10.27 5.47
CA TYR A 301 15.18 -10.15 6.89
C TYR A 301 13.95 -11.00 7.21
N LEU A 302 12.94 -11.01 6.34
CA LEU A 302 11.77 -11.87 6.46
C LEU A 302 12.11 -13.36 6.23
N SER A 303 13.08 -13.67 5.36
CA SER A 303 13.44 -15.07 5.06
C SER A 303 14.33 -15.71 6.14
N GLU A 304 15.24 -14.95 6.74
CA GLU A 304 16.31 -15.45 7.61
C GLU A 304 16.01 -15.32 9.10
N ALA A 305 15.23 -14.31 9.53
CA ALA A 305 15.02 -14.07 10.96
C ALA A 305 14.32 -15.27 11.62
N GLU A 306 14.92 -15.86 12.66
CA GLU A 306 14.31 -16.99 13.37
C GLU A 306 12.94 -16.62 13.94
N LEU A 307 12.90 -15.55 14.73
CA LEU A 307 11.68 -14.87 15.14
C LEU A 307 11.31 -13.83 14.09
N LEU A 308 10.08 -13.89 13.57
CA LEU A 308 9.61 -12.92 12.59
C LEU A 308 9.66 -11.50 13.15
N PRO A 309 10.09 -10.49 12.35
CA PRO A 309 10.34 -9.14 12.82
C PRO A 309 9.05 -8.31 12.97
N TYR A 310 8.00 -8.91 13.51
CA TYR A 310 6.70 -8.30 13.67
C TYR A 310 6.65 -7.52 14.99
N ASN A 311 6.21 -6.26 14.92
CA ASN A 311 6.02 -5.42 16.09
C ASN A 311 4.53 -5.12 16.36
N MET A 312 3.97 -5.87 17.29
CA MET A 312 2.60 -5.67 17.79
C MET A 312 2.37 -4.33 18.51
N MET A 313 3.40 -3.69 19.06
CA MET A 313 3.26 -2.35 19.63
C MET A 313 3.01 -1.32 18.55
N ASP A 314 3.75 -1.37 17.44
CA ASP A 314 3.54 -0.48 16.29
C ASP A 314 2.13 -0.65 15.70
N LEU A 315 1.62 -1.88 15.63
CA LEU A 315 0.24 -2.15 15.23
C LEU A 315 -0.77 -1.53 16.20
N GLY A 316 -0.56 -1.67 17.52
CA GLY A 316 -1.42 -1.06 18.53
C GLY A 316 -1.41 0.47 18.49
N ASP A 317 -0.25 1.09 18.25
CA ASP A 317 -0.12 2.53 18.10
C ASP A 317 -0.78 3.03 16.81
N ALA A 318 -0.64 2.31 15.70
CA ALA A 318 -1.35 2.63 14.47
C ALA A 318 -2.88 2.58 14.62
N LEU A 319 -3.41 1.58 15.34
CA LEU A 319 -4.84 1.48 15.66
C LEU A 319 -5.28 2.67 16.52
N SER A 320 -4.49 3.06 17.53
CA SER A 320 -4.77 4.21 18.39
C SER A 320 -4.77 5.53 17.61
N ILE A 321 -3.80 5.74 16.71
CA ILE A 321 -3.75 6.91 15.82
C ILE A 321 -4.96 6.93 14.88
N ALA A 322 -5.34 5.78 14.31
CA ALA A 322 -6.52 5.66 13.46
C ALA A 322 -7.80 6.02 14.21
N TYR A 323 -7.96 5.55 15.46
CA TYR A 323 -9.11 5.90 16.29
C TYR A 323 -9.16 7.39 16.59
N GLY A 324 -8.01 7.99 16.92
CA GLY A 324 -7.90 9.45 17.13
C GLY A 324 -8.32 10.28 15.90
N LYS A 325 -8.11 9.76 14.68
CA LYS A 325 -8.62 10.38 13.44
C LYS A 325 -10.10 10.10 13.19
N LEU A 326 -10.63 8.99 13.71
CA LEU A 326 -12.04 8.62 13.58
C LEU A 326 -12.94 9.47 14.48
N VAL A 327 -12.52 9.78 15.71
CA VAL A 327 -13.32 10.57 16.68
C VAL A 327 -13.81 11.91 16.10
N PRO A 328 -12.96 12.75 15.46
CA PRO A 328 -13.41 13.98 14.80
C PRO A 328 -14.45 13.76 13.70
N ALA A 329 -14.46 12.61 13.02
CA ALA A 329 -15.38 12.33 11.92
C ALA A 329 -16.83 12.14 12.40
N PHE A 330 -17.05 11.81 13.67
CA PHE A 330 -18.37 11.72 14.28
C PHE A 330 -18.91 13.07 14.80
N LYS A 331 -18.05 14.08 15.01
CA LYS A 331 -18.46 15.39 15.56
C LYS A 331 -19.61 16.10 14.82
N PRO A 332 -19.75 16.01 13.49
CA PRO A 332 -20.88 16.63 12.78
C PRO A 332 -22.25 16.02 13.15
N TYR A 333 -22.28 14.85 13.77
CA TYR A 333 -23.48 14.06 13.99
C TYR A 333 -23.81 13.96 15.49
N LYS A 334 -24.48 14.97 16.05
CA LYS A 334 -24.71 15.04 17.52
C LYS A 334 -25.74 14.03 18.04
N ASP A 335 -26.69 13.61 17.21
CA ASP A 335 -27.84 12.80 17.62
C ASP A 335 -27.69 11.30 17.28
N HIS A 336 -26.48 10.84 16.96
CA HIS A 336 -26.26 9.42 16.67
C HIS A 336 -26.21 8.57 17.95
N THR A 337 -26.58 7.29 17.84
CA THR A 337 -26.52 6.32 18.96
C THR A 337 -25.36 5.33 18.87
N VAL A 338 -24.41 5.56 17.96
CA VAL A 338 -23.24 4.69 17.80
C VAL A 338 -22.22 5.00 18.89
N ASP A 339 -21.99 4.03 19.78
CA ASP A 339 -20.92 4.09 20.77
C ASP A 339 -19.62 3.51 20.20
N ILE A 340 -18.63 4.37 19.99
CA ILE A 340 -17.28 3.99 19.53
C ILE A 340 -16.30 3.74 20.69
N GLY A 341 -16.71 3.94 21.95
CA GLY A 341 -15.85 3.74 23.13
C GLY A 341 -15.44 2.28 23.34
N TRP A 342 -16.27 1.33 22.89
CA TRP A 342 -15.89 -0.09 22.88
C TRP A 342 -14.69 -0.38 21.97
N LEU A 343 -14.59 0.31 20.84
CA LEU A 343 -13.45 0.19 19.93
C LEU A 343 -12.16 0.68 20.61
N GLU A 344 -12.21 1.84 21.26
CA GLU A 344 -11.09 2.37 22.05
C GLU A 344 -10.64 1.43 23.16
N LYS A 345 -11.60 0.84 23.88
CA LYS A 345 -11.33 -0.12 24.95
C LYS A 345 -10.58 -1.34 24.41
N GLU A 346 -11.02 -1.94 23.31
CA GLU A 346 -10.31 -3.09 22.73
C GLU A 346 -8.92 -2.70 22.17
N ILE A 347 -8.75 -1.50 21.62
CA ILE A 347 -7.42 -0.98 21.20
C ILE A 347 -6.48 -0.89 22.41
N ASN A 348 -6.94 -0.36 23.54
CA ASN A 348 -6.13 -0.24 24.76
C ASN A 348 -5.78 -1.60 25.36
N LEU A 349 -6.71 -2.55 25.32
CA LEU A 349 -6.45 -3.94 25.70
C LEU A 349 -5.43 -4.60 24.76
N PHE A 350 -5.52 -4.35 23.45
CA PHE A 350 -4.56 -4.85 22.47
C PHE A 350 -3.16 -4.31 22.74
N LYS A 351 -3.00 -3.00 22.95
CA LYS A 351 -1.72 -2.37 23.32
C LYS A 351 -1.11 -2.98 24.58
N THR A 352 -1.95 -3.23 25.59
CA THR A 352 -1.51 -3.88 26.83
C THR A 352 -1.01 -5.31 26.58
N ALA A 353 -1.74 -6.08 25.77
CA ALA A 353 -1.36 -7.45 25.39
C ALA A 353 -0.07 -7.46 24.56
N ALA A 354 0.07 -6.56 23.57
CA ALA A 354 1.27 -6.39 22.77
C ALA A 354 2.50 -6.08 23.64
N SER A 355 2.35 -5.23 24.66
CA SER A 355 3.45 -4.91 25.58
C SER A 355 3.87 -6.13 26.40
N LYS A 356 2.90 -6.90 26.92
CA LYS A 356 3.16 -8.15 27.64
C LYS A 356 3.82 -9.19 26.75
N TRP A 357 3.34 -9.34 25.51
CA TRP A 357 3.88 -10.24 24.50
C TRP A 357 5.35 -9.94 24.22
N HIS A 358 5.69 -8.69 23.89
CA HIS A 358 7.09 -8.30 23.63
C HIS A 358 7.98 -8.38 24.87
N LYS A 359 7.46 -8.08 26.06
CA LYS A 359 8.18 -8.29 27.33
C LYS A 359 8.42 -9.77 27.63
N TRP A 360 7.52 -10.65 27.19
CA TRP A 360 7.72 -12.10 27.30
C TRP A 360 8.76 -12.58 26.29
N LEU A 361 8.66 -12.15 25.02
CA LEU A 361 9.65 -12.45 23.97
C LEU A 361 11.07 -12.05 24.39
N SER A 362 11.25 -10.84 24.94
CA SER A 362 12.58 -10.34 25.34
C SER A 362 13.24 -11.08 26.50
N LYS A 363 12.46 -11.86 27.27
CA LYS A 363 12.98 -12.72 28.34
C LYS A 363 13.44 -14.09 27.83
N GLN A 364 13.06 -14.47 26.62
CA GLN A 364 13.44 -15.75 26.05
C GLN A 364 14.85 -15.64 25.49
N LYS A 365 15.77 -16.45 26.01
CA LYS A 365 17.15 -16.52 25.48
C LYS A 365 17.19 -17.20 24.12
N SER A 366 16.33 -18.20 23.94
CA SER A 366 16.15 -18.99 22.72
C SER A 366 14.80 -19.70 22.78
N PHE A 367 14.32 -20.16 21.64
CA PHE A 367 13.16 -21.04 21.54
C PHE A 367 13.60 -22.39 21.01
N ASP A 368 12.98 -23.49 21.45
CA ASP A 368 13.03 -24.72 20.65
C ASP A 368 12.23 -24.50 19.35
N MET A 369 12.46 -25.36 18.36
CA MET A 369 11.89 -25.18 17.02
C MET A 369 10.35 -25.24 17.00
N GLY A 370 9.73 -26.05 17.86
CA GLY A 370 8.26 -26.17 17.93
C GLY A 370 7.65 -24.90 18.52
N THR A 371 8.20 -24.43 19.64
CA THR A 371 7.77 -23.18 20.29
C THR A 371 8.00 -21.98 19.39
N LEU A 372 9.16 -21.88 18.74
CA LEU A 372 9.47 -20.80 17.79
C LEU A 372 8.44 -20.73 16.66
N ARG A 373 8.08 -21.89 16.13
CA ARG A 373 7.08 -22.03 15.07
C ARG A 373 5.71 -21.56 15.55
N MET A 374 5.27 -21.98 16.74
CA MET A 374 4.00 -21.53 17.32
C MET A 374 3.97 -20.01 17.52
N VAL A 375 5.07 -19.44 18.02
CA VAL A 375 5.20 -17.98 18.23
C VAL A 375 5.10 -17.23 16.91
N ASN A 376 5.83 -17.65 15.88
CA ASN A 376 5.77 -17.06 14.54
C ASN A 376 4.37 -17.17 13.92
N ASP A 377 3.75 -18.36 14.00
CA ASP A 377 2.42 -18.60 13.43
C ASP A 377 1.37 -17.74 14.11
N ARG A 378 1.43 -17.58 15.44
CA ARG A 378 0.52 -16.67 16.16
C ARG A 378 0.68 -15.22 15.74
N MET A 379 1.92 -14.73 15.56
CA MET A 379 2.16 -13.37 15.06
C MET A 379 1.66 -13.17 13.63
N MET A 380 1.84 -14.16 12.75
CA MET A 380 1.30 -14.14 11.39
C MET A 380 -0.22 -14.06 11.37
N LEU A 381 -0.90 -14.72 12.30
CA LEU A 381 -2.37 -14.72 12.38
C LEU A 381 -2.95 -13.36 12.81
N VAL A 382 -2.16 -12.47 13.43
CA VAL A 382 -2.67 -11.19 13.96
C VAL A 382 -3.25 -10.31 12.85
N GLU A 383 -2.53 -10.08 11.74
CA GLU A 383 -3.08 -9.26 10.65
C GLU A 383 -4.21 -9.98 9.90
N ARG A 384 -4.15 -11.31 9.80
CA ARG A 384 -5.21 -12.14 9.20
C ARG A 384 -6.53 -12.05 9.95
N ALA A 385 -6.50 -11.79 11.27
CA ALA A 385 -7.69 -11.61 12.09
C ALA A 385 -8.52 -10.37 11.69
N PHE A 386 -7.97 -9.44 10.92
CA PHE A 386 -8.71 -8.28 10.40
C PHE A 386 -9.44 -8.54 9.08
N ILE A 387 -9.32 -9.73 8.50
CA ILE A 387 -9.94 -10.05 7.20
C ILE A 387 -11.41 -10.42 7.39
N LYS A 388 -12.28 -9.60 6.81
CA LYS A 388 -13.72 -9.84 6.67
C LYS A 388 -14.00 -10.56 5.34
N PRO A 389 -14.39 -11.85 5.34
CA PRO A 389 -14.47 -12.67 4.12
C PRO A 389 -15.32 -12.07 2.99
N GLU A 390 -16.43 -11.42 3.32
CA GLU A 390 -17.35 -10.79 2.38
C GLU A 390 -16.86 -9.43 1.84
N GLY A 391 -15.76 -8.91 2.37
CA GLY A 391 -15.22 -7.60 2.00
C GLY A 391 -15.90 -6.41 2.65
N LEU A 392 -15.42 -5.22 2.28
CA LEU A 392 -15.98 -3.96 2.73
C LEU A 392 -17.16 -3.57 1.83
N MET A 393 -18.09 -2.77 2.35
CA MET A 393 -19.27 -2.36 1.60
C MET A 393 -18.87 -1.63 0.30
N GLY A 394 -19.35 -2.13 -0.84
CA GLY A 394 -19.01 -1.59 -2.16
C GLY A 394 -17.58 -1.91 -2.64
N ARG A 395 -16.81 -2.71 -1.88
CA ARG A 395 -15.41 -3.07 -2.18
C ARG A 395 -15.14 -4.53 -1.79
N PRO A 396 -15.68 -5.53 -2.51
CA PRO A 396 -15.61 -6.95 -2.11
C PRO A 396 -14.20 -7.53 -2.08
N THR A 397 -13.27 -6.95 -2.85
CA THR A 397 -11.86 -7.35 -2.90
C THR A 397 -11.01 -6.69 -1.80
N ILE A 398 -11.54 -5.69 -1.11
CA ILE A 398 -10.91 -5.08 0.07
C ILE A 398 -11.62 -5.67 1.28
N ARG A 399 -10.89 -6.36 2.16
CA ARG A 399 -11.43 -7.16 3.27
C ARG A 399 -10.91 -6.74 4.63
N HIS A 400 -9.82 -5.99 4.68
CA HIS A 400 -9.14 -5.66 5.92
C HIS A 400 -9.86 -4.55 6.71
N LEU A 401 -10.33 -4.89 7.91
CA LEU A 401 -11.16 -4.03 8.76
C LEU A 401 -10.41 -2.89 9.44
N ALA A 402 -9.14 -3.12 9.81
CA ALA A 402 -8.36 -2.13 10.54
C ALA A 402 -7.70 -1.08 9.64
N PHE A 403 -7.10 -1.47 8.51
CA PHE A 403 -6.47 -0.57 7.54
C PHE A 403 -6.86 -0.94 6.12
N ALA A 404 -7.14 0.05 5.28
CA ALA A 404 -7.33 -0.13 3.84
C ALA A 404 -7.08 1.19 3.10
N PRO A 405 -7.05 1.17 1.75
CA PRO A 405 -7.04 2.39 0.96
C PRO A 405 -8.29 3.22 1.23
N GLN A 406 -8.19 4.54 1.21
CA GLN A 406 -9.34 5.43 1.29
C GLN A 406 -10.21 5.28 0.04
N LEU A 407 -11.53 5.28 0.22
CA LEU A 407 -12.47 5.25 -0.91
C LEU A 407 -12.25 6.41 -1.89
N ALA A 408 -11.96 7.61 -1.37
CA ALA A 408 -11.74 8.81 -2.19
C ALA A 408 -10.31 8.91 -2.78
N ASN A 409 -9.36 8.12 -2.28
CA ASN A 409 -7.98 8.14 -2.73
C ASN A 409 -7.30 6.79 -2.46
N ALA A 410 -7.24 5.92 -3.47
CA ALA A 410 -6.63 4.59 -3.38
C ALA A 410 -5.12 4.63 -3.06
N TYR A 411 -4.45 5.78 -3.26
CA TYR A 411 -3.04 6.00 -2.93
C TYR A 411 -2.81 6.49 -1.49
N ALA A 412 -3.86 6.56 -0.67
CA ALA A 412 -3.77 6.90 0.73
C ALA A 412 -4.31 5.76 1.60
N GLY A 413 -3.47 5.22 2.49
CA GLY A 413 -3.90 4.32 3.55
C GLY A 413 -4.67 5.06 4.64
N ALA A 414 -5.74 4.44 5.15
CA ALA A 414 -6.49 4.92 6.31
C ALA A 414 -6.82 3.78 7.27
N GLY A 415 -7.02 4.12 8.54
CA GLY A 415 -7.53 3.18 9.53
C GLY A 415 -9.05 3.25 9.64
N PHE A 416 -9.68 2.17 10.08
CA PHE A 416 -11.14 2.00 10.17
C PHE A 416 -11.90 2.46 8.92
N PRO A 417 -11.49 2.01 7.72
CA PRO A 417 -12.01 2.49 6.44
C PRO A 417 -13.52 2.28 6.30
N THR A 418 -14.07 1.17 6.83
CA THR A 418 -15.50 0.87 6.78
C THR A 418 -16.36 1.91 7.49
N VAL A 419 -15.84 2.56 8.51
CA VAL A 419 -16.56 3.61 9.25
C VAL A 419 -16.44 4.93 8.51
N HIS A 420 -15.24 5.28 8.05
CA HIS A 420 -15.01 6.50 7.26
C HIS A 420 -15.83 6.53 5.96
N ASP A 421 -15.87 5.42 5.23
CA ASP A 421 -16.62 5.32 3.98
C ASP A 421 -18.12 5.54 4.22
N GLN A 422 -18.68 4.93 5.26
CA GLN A 422 -20.09 5.10 5.58
C GLN A 422 -20.42 6.51 6.05
N LEU A 423 -19.56 7.14 6.85
CA LEU A 423 -19.71 8.55 7.22
C LEU A 423 -19.62 9.47 6.00
N TYR A 424 -18.79 9.13 5.01
CA TYR A 424 -18.69 9.86 3.75
C TYR A 424 -19.99 9.79 2.93
N TYR A 425 -20.61 8.61 2.83
CA TYR A 425 -21.90 8.45 2.16
C TYR A 425 -23.03 9.12 2.93
N LEU A 426 -23.06 8.95 4.26
CA LEU A 426 -24.05 9.55 5.15
C LEU A 426 -24.11 11.08 4.99
N ALA A 427 -22.97 11.74 4.87
CA ALA A 427 -22.88 13.19 4.66
C ALA A 427 -23.56 13.69 3.36
N ARG A 428 -23.89 12.78 2.43
CA ARG A 428 -24.50 13.07 1.12
C ARG A 428 -25.93 12.57 1.00
N MET A 429 -26.46 11.92 2.03
CA MET A 429 -27.83 11.43 2.06
C MET A 429 -28.81 12.57 2.40
N THR A 430 -30.05 12.44 1.94
CA THR A 430 -31.13 13.34 2.36
C THR A 430 -31.37 13.18 3.86
N PRO A 431 -31.36 14.27 4.66
CA PRO A 431 -31.60 14.20 6.09
C PRO A 431 -32.96 13.53 6.42
N ASN A 432 -33.01 12.75 7.51
CA ASN A 432 -34.20 12.04 8.02
C ASN A 432 -34.83 11.00 7.08
N SER A 433 -34.12 10.57 6.04
CA SER A 433 -34.56 9.51 5.14
C SER A 433 -34.39 8.11 5.77
N PRO A 434 -35.16 7.08 5.34
CA PRO A 434 -34.96 5.69 5.77
C PRO A 434 -33.52 5.20 5.59
N GLU A 435 -32.84 5.68 4.55
CA GLU A 435 -31.45 5.39 4.21
C GLU A 435 -30.49 5.86 5.29
N VAL A 436 -30.74 7.02 5.92
CA VAL A 436 -29.94 7.52 7.04
C VAL A 436 -30.01 6.59 8.24
N LYS A 437 -31.20 6.06 8.56
CA LYS A 437 -31.37 5.10 9.65
C LYS A 437 -30.59 3.81 9.36
N GLN A 438 -30.71 3.29 8.15
CA GLN A 438 -29.97 2.10 7.71
C GLN A 438 -28.45 2.33 7.75
N ALA A 439 -27.97 3.50 7.32
CA ALA A 439 -26.56 3.86 7.37
C ALA A 439 -26.01 3.85 8.81
N TRP A 440 -26.75 4.36 9.79
CA TRP A 440 -26.36 4.27 11.20
C TRP A 440 -26.29 2.83 11.72
N ASP A 441 -27.21 1.97 11.30
CA ASP A 441 -27.17 0.54 11.66
C ASP A 441 -25.98 -0.19 11.01
N VAL A 442 -25.58 0.20 9.80
CA VAL A 442 -24.36 -0.29 9.14
C VAL A 442 -23.12 0.22 9.88
N ILE A 443 -23.06 1.51 10.23
CA ILE A 443 -21.95 2.10 11.00
C ILE A 443 -21.78 1.37 12.34
N ARG A 444 -22.87 1.13 13.09
CA ARG A 444 -22.83 0.40 14.36
C ARG A 444 -22.25 -1.01 14.19
N ARG A 445 -22.68 -1.73 13.16
CA ARG A 445 -22.13 -3.05 12.83
C ARG A 445 -20.65 -2.99 12.48
N ASN A 446 -20.24 -2.04 11.65
CA ASN A 446 -18.84 -1.89 11.25
C ASN A 446 -17.91 -1.57 12.43
N VAL A 447 -18.36 -0.74 13.38
CA VAL A 447 -17.63 -0.46 14.63
C VAL A 447 -17.49 -1.74 15.47
N ASN A 448 -18.56 -2.53 15.59
CA ASN A 448 -18.53 -3.80 16.30
C ASN A 448 -17.60 -4.82 15.63
N ASP A 449 -17.67 -4.97 14.31
CA ASP A 449 -16.81 -5.87 13.53
C ASP A 449 -15.33 -5.51 13.73
N ALA A 450 -14.98 -4.21 13.68
CA ALA A 450 -13.63 -3.75 13.93
C ALA A 450 -13.16 -4.04 15.37
N ALA A 451 -14.02 -3.82 16.37
CA ALA A 451 -13.69 -4.12 17.77
C ALA A 451 -13.51 -5.63 18.00
N LEU A 452 -14.36 -6.47 17.40
CA LEU A 452 -14.25 -7.93 17.46
C LEU A 452 -12.99 -8.44 16.76
N ALA A 453 -12.62 -7.86 15.62
CA ALA A 453 -11.38 -8.19 14.92
C ALA A 453 -10.14 -7.84 15.76
N ILE A 454 -10.12 -6.67 16.41
CA ILE A 454 -9.05 -6.29 17.33
C ILE A 454 -8.99 -7.24 18.53
N ARG A 455 -10.15 -7.64 19.07
CA ARG A 455 -10.22 -8.63 20.14
C ARG A 455 -9.67 -9.98 19.71
N ALA A 456 -10.01 -10.46 18.52
CA ALA A 456 -9.48 -11.71 17.97
C ALA A 456 -7.95 -11.62 17.79
N ALA A 457 -7.46 -10.53 17.19
CA ALA A 457 -6.05 -10.22 17.03
C ALA A 457 -5.30 -10.20 18.38
N ARG A 458 -5.91 -9.60 19.42
CA ARG A 458 -5.37 -9.55 20.78
C ARG A 458 -5.21 -10.94 21.40
N LEU A 459 -6.18 -11.84 21.20
CA LEU A 459 -6.13 -13.19 21.78
C LEU A 459 -5.04 -14.07 21.14
N LEU A 460 -4.57 -13.71 19.95
CA LEU A 460 -3.45 -14.41 19.30
C LEU A 460 -2.10 -14.09 19.96
N ILE A 461 -1.97 -12.98 20.69
CA ILE A 461 -0.71 -12.56 21.31
C ILE A 461 -0.73 -12.72 22.84
N ASP A 462 -1.10 -13.93 23.29
CA ASP A 462 -1.10 -14.32 24.69
C ASP A 462 0.01 -15.37 24.97
N PRO A 463 1.02 -15.05 25.79
CA PRO A 463 2.07 -15.99 26.16
C PRO A 463 1.56 -17.29 26.82
N HIS A 464 0.41 -17.26 27.51
CA HIS A 464 -0.14 -18.45 28.17
C HIS A 464 -0.67 -19.50 27.19
N MET A 465 -0.83 -19.13 25.92
CA MET A 465 -1.27 -20.01 24.83
C MET A 465 -0.10 -20.64 24.07
N ILE A 466 1.14 -20.41 24.52
CA ILE A 466 2.35 -21.09 24.07
C ILE A 466 2.63 -22.17 25.12
N ILE A 467 2.28 -23.43 24.82
CA ILE A 467 2.46 -24.59 25.70
C ILE A 467 3.67 -25.38 25.26
#